data_AF-A0A846C4M2-F1
#
_entry.id   AF-A0A846C4M2-F1
#
_cell.length_a   1.000
_cell.length_b   1.000
_cell.length_c   1.000
_cell.angle_alpha   90.00
_cell.angle_beta   90.00
_cell.angle_gamma   90.00
#
_symmetry.space_group_name_H-M   'P 1'
#
loop_
_entity.id
_entity.type
_entity.pdbx_description
1 polymer ?
#
loop_
_entity_poly.entity_id
_entity_poly.type
_entity_poly.pdbx_seq_one_letter_code
_entity_poly.pdbx_strand_id
1 'polypeptide(L)' 'MKVGATRILEIIKSMDNFSRLDESEIKQVDIHEGIHSTLMIWQNRLKAKPERPAIEVIKESGNFPDVECYPGQLN' A
#
# COMPACT_ATOMS: atom_id res chain seq x y z
N MET A 1 22.36 9.90 -8.76
CA MET A 1 21.13 10.59 -9.20
C MET A 1 19.90 9.68 -9.43
N LYS A 2 19.99 8.34 -9.43
CA LYS A 2 18.83 7.46 -9.68
C LYS A 2 17.89 7.26 -8.48
N VAL A 3 18.39 7.36 -7.25
CA VAL A 3 17.64 6.99 -6.02
C VAL A 3 16.38 7.83 -5.80
N GLY A 4 16.45 9.15 -6.02
CA GLY A 4 15.30 10.04 -5.82
C GLY A 4 14.18 9.77 -6.83
N ALA A 5 14.52 9.55 -8.09
CA ALA A 5 13.55 9.23 -9.14
C ALA A 5 12.88 7.87 -8.90
N THR A 6 13.65 6.85 -8.48
CA THR A 6 13.10 5.54 -8.11
C THR A 6 12.12 5.67 -6.95
N ARG A 7 12.46 6.46 -5.92
CA ARG A 7 11.56 6.65 -4.76
C ARG A 7 10.27 7.35 -5.13
N ILE A 8 10.32 8.37 -5.99
CA ILE A 8 9.12 9.08 -6.47
C ILE A 8 8.23 8.12 -7.27
N LEU A 9 8.82 7.30 -8.14
CA LEU A 9 8.08 6.29 -8.91
C LEU A 9 7.36 5.28 -8.00
N GLU A 10 8.03 4.79 -6.95
CA GLU A 10 7.42 3.91 -5.95
C GLU A 10 6.23 4.56 -5.24
N ILE A 11 6.34 5.85 -4.89
CA ILE A 11 5.25 6.59 -4.25
C ILE A 11 4.06 6.74 -5.20
N ILE A 12 4.31 7.12 -6.46
CA ILE A 12 3.25 7.28 -7.46
C ILE A 12 2.53 5.94 -7.68
N LYS A 13 3.27 4.84 -7.84
CA LYS A 13 2.69 3.49 -7.97
C LYS A 13 1.87 3.08 -6.75
N SER A 14 2.38 3.35 -5.55
CA SER A 14 1.64 3.06 -4.30
C SER A 14 0.34 3.86 -4.24
N MET A 15 0.34 5.11 -4.69
CA MET A 15 -0.84 5.96 -4.73
C MET A 15 -1.86 5.50 -5.77
N ASP A 16 -1.41 5.08 -6.95
CA ASP A 16 -2.24 4.47 -7.99
C ASP A 16 -2.96 3.22 -7.46
N ASN A 17 -2.18 2.27 -6.93
CA ASN A 17 -2.68 1.03 -6.33
C ASN A 17 -3.60 1.26 -5.11
N PHE A 18 -3.37 2.32 -4.33
CA PHE A 18 -4.22 2.65 -3.19
C PHE A 18 -5.53 3.29 -3.63
N SER A 19 -5.46 4.23 -4.57
CA SER A 19 -6.61 5.05 -4.96
C SER A 19 -7.61 4.30 -5.83
N ARG A 20 -7.14 3.32 -6.63
CA ARG A 20 -7.95 2.42 -7.49
C ARG A 20 -9.06 3.15 -8.24
N LEU A 21 -8.79 4.38 -8.65
CA LEU A 21 -9.77 5.38 -9.06
C LEU A 21 -10.59 4.99 -10.31
N ASP A 22 -10.20 3.93 -11.01
CA ASP A 22 -10.83 3.49 -12.26
C ASP A 22 -11.11 1.97 -12.30
N GLU A 23 -11.00 1.25 -11.17
CA GLU A 23 -11.19 -0.21 -11.14
C GLU A 23 -12.64 -0.60 -10.78
N SER A 24 -13.54 -0.49 -11.77
CA SER A 24 -14.96 -0.87 -11.62
C SER A 24 -15.27 -2.33 -11.96
N GLU A 25 -14.30 -3.05 -12.53
CA GLU A 25 -14.44 -4.45 -12.92
C GLU A 25 -13.85 -5.41 -11.88
N ILE A 26 -14.37 -6.64 -11.84
CA ILE A 26 -13.80 -7.73 -11.05
C ILE A 26 -12.45 -8.13 -11.64
N LYS A 27 -11.43 -8.25 -10.78
CA LYS A 27 -10.08 -8.67 -11.18
C LYS A 27 -9.47 -9.60 -10.13
N GLN A 28 -8.47 -10.37 -10.55
CA GLN A 28 -7.56 -11.04 -9.63
C GLN A 28 -6.61 -10.00 -9.04
N VAL A 29 -6.60 -9.89 -7.71
CA VAL A 29 -5.84 -8.87 -6.99
C VAL A 29 -4.93 -9.53 -5.95
N ASP A 30 -3.67 -9.12 -5.94
CA ASP A 30 -2.76 -9.39 -4.84
C ASP A 30 -3.08 -8.44 -3.66
N ILE A 31 -3.64 -9.00 -2.59
CA ILE A 31 -3.98 -8.25 -1.38
C ILE A 31 -2.72 -7.72 -0.68
N HIS A 32 -1.59 -8.44 -0.79
CA HIS A 32 -0.34 -8.00 -0.19
C HIS A 32 0.17 -6.71 -0.82
N GLU A 33 -0.01 -6.53 -2.13
CA GLU A 33 0.33 -5.29 -2.83
C GLU A 33 -0.49 -4.09 -2.31
N GLY A 34 -1.79 -4.31 -2.08
CA GLY A 34 -2.67 -3.30 -1.51
C GLY A 34 -2.23 -2.87 -0.10
N ILE A 35 -2.01 -3.85 0.78
CA ILE A 35 -1.54 -3.59 2.16
C ILE A 35 -0.18 -2.88 2.15
N HIS A 36 0.74 -3.30 1.28
CA HIS A 36 2.05 -2.68 1.16
C HIS A 36 1.95 -1.22 0.73
N SER A 37 1.12 -0.94 -0.28
CA SER A 37 0.87 0.41 -0.79
C SER A 37 0.29 1.31 0.29
N THR A 38 -0.68 0.81 1.07
CA THR A 38 -1.25 1.53 2.22
C THR A 38 -0.18 1.86 3.27
N LEU A 39 0.65 0.90 3.67
CA LEU A 39 1.73 1.12 4.64
C LEU A 39 2.78 2.11 4.13
N MET A 40 3.09 2.09 2.84
CA MET A 40 4.01 3.04 2.20
C MET A 40 3.47 4.47 2.27
N ILE A 41 2.20 4.69 1.93
CA ILE A 41 1.56 6.01 2.02
C ILE A 41 1.51 6.49 3.47
N TRP A 42 1.24 5.58 4.41
CA TRP A 42 1.13 5.89 5.83
C TRP A 42 2.48 5.93 6.56
N GLN A 43 3.60 5.74 5.87
CA GLN A 43 4.93 5.65 6.49
C GLN A 43 5.26 6.83 7.43
N ASN A 44 4.85 8.05 7.08
CA ASN A 44 5.06 9.22 7.93
C ASN A 44 4.20 9.17 9.22
N ARG A 45 3.02 8.54 9.16
CA ARG A 45 2.18 8.32 10.33
C ARG A 45 2.72 7.20 11.22
N LEU A 46 3.44 6.22 10.67
CA LEU A 46 3.99 5.12 11.48
C LEU A 46 5.21 5.55 12.33
N LYS A 47 5.96 6.57 11.89
CA LYS A 47 7.13 7.08 12.62
C LYS A 47 6.74 7.77 13.93
N ALA A 48 7.65 7.71 14.91
CA ALA A 48 7.54 8.49 16.14
C ALA A 48 7.50 9.99 15.82
N LYS A 49 6.73 10.73 16.62
CA LYS A 49 6.68 12.19 16.64
C LYS A 49 6.84 12.69 18.08
N PRO A 50 7.19 13.97 18.31
CA PRO A 50 7.27 14.50 19.68
C PRO A 50 6.00 14.26 20.51
N GLU A 51 4.83 14.24 19.85
CA GLU A 51 3.53 14.11 20.49
C GLU A 51 3.08 12.64 20.66
N ARG A 52 3.78 11.66 20.05
CA ARG A 52 3.39 10.24 20.12
C ARG A 52 4.52 9.27 19.75
N PRO A 53 4.57 8.07 20.37
CA PRO A 53 5.55 7.05 20.02
C PRO A 53 5.35 6.53 18.58
N ALA A 54 6.35 5.79 18.09
CA ALA A 54 6.24 5.05 16.83
C ALA A 54 5.13 4.00 16.93
N ILE A 55 4.47 3.73 15.80
CA ILE A 55 3.51 2.64 15.66
C ILE A 55 4.28 1.45 15.12
N GLU A 56 4.31 0.37 15.90
CA GLU A 56 4.88 -0.90 15.47
C GLU A 56 3.93 -1.58 14.48
N VAL A 57 4.48 -2.03 13.34
CA VAL A 57 3.73 -2.81 12.36
C VAL A 57 4.21 -4.25 12.43
N ILE A 58 3.39 -5.09 13.07
CA ILE A 58 3.61 -6.53 13.12
C ILE A 58 3.00 -7.13 11.85
N LYS A 59 3.82 -7.83 11.06
CA LYS A 59 3.40 -8.47 9.81
C LYS A 59 3.34 -9.98 10.01
N GLU A 60 2.14 -10.52 10.03
CA GLU A 60 1.89 -11.96 10.03
C GLU A 60 1.40 -12.35 8.64
N SER A 61 2.34 -12.63 7.74
CA SER A 61 2.02 -13.01 6.37
C SER A 61 1.82 -14.53 6.29
N GLY A 62 0.60 -14.94 5.93
CA GLY A 62 0.37 -16.26 5.34
C GLY A 62 0.57 -16.23 3.82
N ASN A 63 0.60 -17.40 3.17
CA ASN A 63 0.48 -17.48 1.72
C ASN A 63 -1.00 -17.32 1.37
N PHE A 64 -1.39 -16.12 0.94
CA PHE A 64 -2.72 -15.86 0.43
C PHE A 64 -2.69 -15.91 -1.11
N PRO A 65 -3.59 -16.65 -1.77
CA PRO A 65 -3.70 -16.58 -3.22
C PRO A 65 -4.24 -15.21 -3.64
N ASP A 66 -4.08 -14.89 -4.93
CA ASP A 66 -4.79 -13.78 -5.54
C ASP A 66 -6.30 -13.95 -5.33
N VAL A 67 -6.99 -12.83 -5.09
CA VAL A 67 -8.42 -12.82 -4.80
C VAL A 67 -9.18 -12.14 -5.92
N GLU A 68 -10.22 -12.82 -6.40
CA GLU A 68 -11.15 -12.27 -7.37
C GLU A 68 -12.15 -11.33 -6.68
N CYS A 69 -12.04 -10.04 -6.94
CA CYS A 69 -12.81 -9.03 -6.23
C CYS A 69 -12.91 -7.72 -7.01
N TYR A 70 -13.73 -6.79 -6.52
CA TYR A 70 -13.74 -5.40 -6.98
C TYR A 70 -12.58 -4.65 -6.31
N PRO A 71 -11.53 -4.30 -7.05
CA PRO A 71 -10.37 -3.69 -6.43
C PRO A 71 -10.72 -2.37 -5.75
N GLY A 72 -11.56 -1.54 -6.37
CA GLY A 72 -11.99 -0.25 -5.80
C GLY A 72 -12.68 -0.32 -4.42
N GLN A 73 -12.97 -1.51 -3.89
CA GLN A 73 -13.52 -1.72 -2.55
C GLN A 73 -12.47 -2.18 -1.51
N LEU A 74 -11.20 -2.32 -1.90
CA LEU A 74 -10.20 -3.07 -1.12
C LEU A 74 -9.27 -2.23 -0.22
N ASN A 75 -9.42 -0.91 -0.12
CA ASN A 75 -8.72 -0.06 0.86
C ASN A 75 -9.48 1.24 1.16
#